data_AF-A0A7S2APR5-F1
#
_entry.id   AF-A0A7S2APR5-F1
#
_cell.length_a   1.000
_cell.length_b   1.000
_cell.length_c   1.000
_cell.angle_alpha   90.00
_cell.angle_beta   90.00
_cell.angle_gamma   90.00
#
_symmetry.space_group_name_H-M   'P 1'
#
loop_
_entity.id
_entity.type
_entity.pdbx_description
1 polymer ?
#
loop_
_entity_poly.entity_id
_entity_poly.type
_entity_poly.pdbx_seq_one_letter_code
_entity_poly.pdbx_strand_id
1 'polypeptide(L)'
;GAVPQAKPLSPGEVLGCTAPSVPNLDAFVFVADGRFHMEAMMMANPNATAFRYDPYVKEMVREEYDHTGMRQSRRHAVEEARGRLERGGTAVALFGTLGRQGNPRLVKHVVERIEEESSRARVVLMAELRPDRLKALGADVYVQVACPRLSIDWGDEVGDAPLLTPYEVEVARGHVNAWWGESPRAYPMDYYAKDAGPWGSSSAVKGGRLNAF
;
A
#
# COMPACT_ATOMS: atom_id res chain seq x y z
N GLY A 1 26.19 6.98 -11.88
CA GLY A 1 25.57 6.84 -10.54
C GLY A 1 25.30 5.37 -10.26
N ALA A 2 25.12 5.00 -9.00
CA ALA A 2 24.70 3.64 -8.65
C ALA A 2 23.25 3.38 -9.12
N VAL A 3 22.94 2.12 -9.46
CA VAL A 3 21.57 1.71 -9.80
C VAL A 3 20.68 1.84 -8.55
N PRO A 4 19.51 2.50 -8.62
CA PRO A 4 18.60 2.64 -7.48
C PRO A 4 18.19 1.30 -6.85
N GLN A 5 17.93 1.30 -5.54
CA GLN A 5 17.63 0.09 -4.79
C GLN A 5 16.73 0.38 -3.58
N ALA A 6 15.68 -0.42 -3.42
CA ALA A 6 14.90 -0.51 -2.18
C ALA A 6 15.24 -1.83 -1.48
N LYS A 7 16.09 -1.79 -0.44
CA LYS A 7 16.51 -3.01 0.26
C LYS A 7 15.29 -3.71 0.91
N PRO A 8 15.21 -5.05 0.90
CA PRO A 8 16.25 -6.02 0.56
C PRO A 8 16.33 -6.42 -0.91
N LEU A 9 15.57 -5.78 -1.82
CA LEU A 9 15.62 -6.09 -3.25
C LEU A 9 17.01 -5.82 -3.82
N SER A 10 17.34 -6.51 -4.91
CA SER A 10 18.57 -6.30 -5.66
C SER A 10 18.59 -4.90 -6.30
N PRO A 11 19.76 -4.32 -6.62
CA PRO A 11 19.81 -3.06 -7.37
C PRO A 11 19.04 -3.17 -8.70
N GLY A 12 18.15 -2.21 -8.95
CA GLY A 12 17.28 -2.19 -10.14
C GLY A 12 16.03 -3.08 -10.07
N GLU A 13 15.90 -3.91 -9.04
CA GLU A 13 14.72 -4.75 -8.83
C GLU A 13 13.56 -3.94 -8.22
N VAL A 14 12.36 -4.16 -8.75
CA VAL A 14 11.12 -3.52 -8.32
C VAL A 14 10.03 -4.59 -8.17
N LEU A 15 9.23 -4.48 -7.11
CA LEU A 15 8.00 -5.26 -6.92
C LEU A 15 6.79 -4.35 -7.11
N GLY A 16 5.62 -4.95 -7.35
CA GLY A 16 4.38 -4.17 -7.53
C GLY A 16 3.97 -3.35 -6.31
N CYS A 17 4.54 -3.63 -5.14
CA CYS A 17 4.30 -2.92 -3.88
C CYS A 17 5.55 -2.30 -3.26
N THR A 18 6.71 -2.38 -3.92
CA THR A 18 7.99 -1.88 -3.41
C THR A 18 8.88 -1.36 -4.55
N ALA A 19 9.15 -0.06 -4.55
CA ALA A 19 10.00 0.63 -5.52
C ALA A 19 10.83 1.73 -4.83
N PRO A 20 12.08 1.99 -5.27
CA PRO A 20 12.87 3.09 -4.73
C PRO A 20 12.32 4.45 -5.14
N SER A 21 12.35 5.41 -4.22
CA SER A 21 12.19 6.83 -4.55
C SER A 21 13.56 7.42 -4.92
N VAL A 22 13.66 8.03 -6.09
CA VAL A 22 14.92 8.50 -6.68
C VAL A 22 14.84 10.03 -6.82
N PRO A 23 15.60 10.78 -6.02
CA PRO A 23 15.62 12.23 -6.10
C PRO A 23 16.07 12.72 -7.49
N ASN A 24 15.37 13.70 -8.05
CA ASN A 24 15.69 14.34 -9.33
C ASN A 24 15.80 13.36 -10.51
N LEU A 25 14.94 12.34 -10.55
CA LEU A 25 14.88 11.39 -11.66
C LEU A 25 14.14 11.99 -12.86
N ASP A 26 14.85 12.27 -13.95
CA ASP A 26 14.26 12.78 -15.19
C ASP A 26 13.49 11.71 -15.97
N ALA A 27 14.08 10.51 -16.09
CA ALA A 27 13.50 9.40 -16.82
C ALA A 27 14.06 8.05 -16.36
N PHE A 28 13.32 6.96 -16.61
CA PHE A 28 13.81 5.60 -16.43
C PHE A 28 13.32 4.68 -17.56
N VAL A 29 14.07 3.59 -17.77
CA VAL A 29 13.69 2.48 -18.65
C VAL A 29 13.43 1.25 -17.79
N PHE A 30 12.23 0.71 -17.87
CA PHE A 30 11.82 -0.52 -17.21
C PHE A 30 11.86 -1.66 -18.22
N VAL A 31 12.64 -2.71 -17.95
CA VAL A 31 12.80 -3.85 -18.88
C VAL A 31 11.86 -4.97 -18.46
N ALA A 32 10.71 -5.06 -19.10
CA ALA A 32 9.69 -6.09 -18.86
C ALA A 32 8.63 -6.10 -19.98
N ASP A 33 7.94 -7.23 -20.11
CA ASP A 33 6.74 -7.39 -20.93
C ASP A 33 5.48 -6.78 -20.26
N GLY A 34 5.45 -6.69 -18.93
CA GLY A 34 4.33 -6.16 -18.15
C GLY A 34 4.52 -4.77 -17.52
N ARG A 35 3.40 -4.14 -17.13
CA ARG A 35 3.36 -2.81 -16.48
C ARG A 35 3.24 -2.85 -14.96
N PHE A 36 2.77 -3.96 -14.37
CA PHE A 36 2.41 -4.03 -12.95
C PHE A 36 3.55 -3.59 -12.00
N HIS A 37 4.78 -4.07 -12.18
CA HIS A 37 5.92 -3.62 -11.37
C HIS A 37 6.40 -2.21 -11.73
N MET A 38 6.31 -1.84 -13.01
CA MET A 38 6.67 -0.51 -13.48
C MET A 38 5.80 0.58 -12.85
N GLU A 39 4.51 0.33 -12.68
CA GLU A 39 3.58 1.26 -12.05
C GLU A 39 4.00 1.61 -10.61
N ALA A 40 4.62 0.68 -9.87
CA ALA A 40 5.18 0.99 -8.56
C ALA A 40 6.31 2.02 -8.63
N MET A 41 7.18 1.90 -9.65
CA MET A 41 8.23 2.88 -9.90
C MET A 41 7.64 4.25 -10.30
N MET A 42 6.59 4.26 -11.13
CA MET A 42 5.88 5.50 -11.50
C MET A 42 5.22 6.14 -10.29
N MET A 43 4.51 5.38 -9.46
CA MET A 43 3.86 5.87 -8.24
C MET A 43 4.86 6.49 -7.26
N ALA A 44 6.04 5.86 -7.09
CA ALA A 44 7.12 6.36 -6.24
C ALA A 44 7.87 7.56 -6.83
N ASN A 45 7.82 7.75 -8.16
CA ASN A 45 8.57 8.78 -8.90
C ASN A 45 7.65 9.47 -9.93
N PRO A 46 6.62 10.21 -9.48
CA PRO A 46 5.51 10.69 -10.33
C PRO A 46 5.91 11.72 -11.38
N ASN A 47 7.10 12.33 -11.25
CA ASN A 47 7.59 13.35 -12.16
C ASN A 47 8.56 12.79 -13.22
N ALA A 48 8.96 11.53 -13.10
CA ALA A 48 9.91 10.90 -14.01
C ALA A 48 9.20 10.45 -15.30
N THR A 49 9.84 10.65 -16.44
CA THR A 49 9.37 10.06 -17.71
C THR A 49 9.64 8.56 -17.71
N ALA A 50 8.59 7.77 -17.93
CA ALA A 50 8.67 6.32 -17.82
C ALA A 50 8.66 5.66 -19.21
N PHE A 51 9.67 4.83 -19.49
CA PHE A 51 9.73 3.99 -20.68
C PHE A 51 9.69 2.52 -20.29
N ARG A 52 8.89 1.73 -20.99
CA ARG A 52 8.94 0.27 -20.93
C ARG A 52 9.65 -0.25 -22.17
N TYR A 53 10.63 -1.13 -21.97
CA TYR A 53 11.24 -1.90 -23.05
C TYR A 53 10.87 -3.36 -22.88
N ASP A 54 10.14 -3.91 -23.85
CA ASP A 54 9.82 -5.33 -23.90
C ASP A 54 10.94 -6.09 -24.62
N PRO A 55 11.70 -6.96 -23.94
CA PRO A 55 12.84 -7.65 -24.55
C PRO A 55 12.42 -8.75 -25.54
N TYR A 56 11.17 -9.22 -25.51
CA TYR A 56 10.68 -10.27 -26.41
C TYR A 56 10.33 -9.70 -27.78
N VAL A 57 9.58 -8.59 -27.81
CA VAL A 57 9.19 -7.93 -29.06
C VAL A 57 10.16 -6.81 -29.48
N LYS A 58 11.09 -6.44 -28.59
CA LYS A 58 12.12 -5.39 -28.79
C LYS A 58 11.51 -4.01 -29.05
N GLU A 59 10.39 -3.73 -28.39
CA GLU A 59 9.69 -2.46 -28.52
C GLU A 59 9.91 -1.61 -27.27
N MET A 60 10.08 -0.30 -27.48
CA MET A 60 10.13 0.69 -26.42
C MET A 60 8.90 1.58 -26.48
N VAL A 61 8.17 1.66 -25.38
CA VAL A 61 6.93 2.42 -25.26
C VAL A 61 7.09 3.44 -24.15
N ARG A 62 6.67 4.69 -24.39
CA ARG A 62 6.50 5.67 -23.32
C ARG A 62 5.19 5.36 -22.60
N GLU A 63 5.27 5.11 -21.31
CA GLU A 63 4.13 4.75 -20.48
C GLU A 63 3.66 5.94 -19.65
N GLU A 64 2.36 6.00 -19.42
CA GLU A 64 1.72 7.00 -18.56
C GLU A 64 0.95 6.30 -17.43
N TYR A 65 0.78 6.98 -16.31
CA TYR A 65 0.03 6.49 -15.16
C TYR A 65 -0.89 7.60 -14.66
N ASP A 66 -2.14 7.24 -14.35
CA ASP A 66 -3.12 8.19 -13.82
C ASP A 66 -2.84 8.49 -12.34
N HIS A 67 -1.82 9.33 -12.11
CA HIS A 67 -1.45 9.78 -10.78
C HIS A 67 -2.58 10.56 -10.11
N THR A 68 -3.35 11.34 -10.87
CA THR A 68 -4.42 12.19 -10.34
C THR A 68 -5.57 11.35 -9.85
N GLY A 69 -6.11 10.46 -10.70
CA GLY A 69 -7.21 9.58 -10.35
C GLY A 69 -6.85 8.65 -9.20
N MET A 70 -5.68 8.00 -9.26
CA MET A 70 -5.22 7.13 -8.17
C MET A 70 -5.13 7.91 -6.85
N ARG A 71 -4.47 9.07 -6.82
CA ARG A 71 -4.31 9.84 -5.58
C ARG A 71 -5.63 10.37 -5.02
N GLN A 72 -6.57 10.75 -5.89
CA GLN A 72 -7.90 11.20 -5.49
C GLN A 72 -8.71 10.07 -4.88
N SER A 73 -8.77 8.91 -5.54
CA SER A 73 -9.42 7.70 -5.00
C SER A 73 -8.83 7.31 -3.64
N ARG A 74 -7.50 7.23 -3.55
CA ARG A 74 -6.83 6.87 -2.29
C ARG A 74 -7.05 7.89 -1.17
N ARG A 75 -7.03 9.18 -1.49
CA ARG A 75 -7.34 10.24 -0.53
C ARG A 75 -8.77 10.11 -0.01
N HIS A 76 -9.73 9.91 -0.91
CA HIS A 76 -11.13 9.75 -0.56
C HIS A 76 -11.34 8.58 0.41
N ALA A 77 -10.77 7.41 0.09
CA ALA A 77 -10.85 6.23 0.95
C ALA A 77 -10.28 6.49 2.36
N VAL A 78 -9.14 7.21 2.46
CA VAL A 78 -8.53 7.56 3.75
C VAL A 78 -9.38 8.55 4.56
N GLU A 79 -9.89 9.59 3.93
CA GLU A 79 -10.73 10.61 4.60
C GLU A 79 -12.06 10.00 5.07
N GLU A 80 -12.68 9.13 4.27
CA GLU A 80 -13.87 8.38 4.66
C GLU A 80 -13.60 7.44 5.85
N ALA A 81 -12.51 6.67 5.78
CA ALA A 81 -12.14 5.75 6.84
C ALA A 81 -11.87 6.50 8.15
N ARG A 82 -11.14 7.62 8.11
CA ARG A 82 -10.93 8.49 9.28
C ARG A 82 -12.25 8.88 9.92
N GLY A 83 -13.18 9.45 9.14
CA GLY A 83 -14.46 9.90 9.67
C GLY A 83 -15.34 8.77 10.24
N ARG A 84 -15.25 7.55 9.69
CA ARG A 84 -15.97 6.38 10.24
C ARG A 84 -15.35 5.88 11.53
N LEU A 85 -14.02 5.82 11.57
CA LEU A 85 -13.26 5.39 12.73
C LEU A 85 -13.39 6.34 13.92
N GLU A 86 -13.35 7.66 13.71
CA GLU A 86 -13.55 8.69 14.75
C GLU A 86 -14.95 8.60 15.39
N ARG A 87 -15.96 8.19 14.61
CA ARG A 87 -17.34 7.99 15.08
C ARG A 87 -17.57 6.64 15.77
N GLY A 88 -16.53 5.83 15.97
CA GLY A 88 -16.62 4.52 16.61
C GLY A 88 -17.09 3.40 15.69
N GLY A 89 -16.91 3.56 14.36
CA GLY A 89 -17.22 2.52 13.38
C GLY A 89 -16.45 1.22 13.61
N THR A 90 -16.97 0.14 13.05
CA THR A 90 -16.35 -1.18 13.06
C THR A 90 -15.37 -1.33 11.90
N ALA A 91 -14.27 -2.03 12.13
CA ALA A 91 -13.31 -2.34 11.08
C ALA A 91 -12.99 -3.83 11.01
N VAL A 92 -12.61 -4.28 9.82
CA VAL A 92 -12.02 -5.61 9.61
C VAL A 92 -10.57 -5.46 9.19
N ALA A 93 -9.67 -6.01 10.00
CA ALA A 93 -8.27 -6.21 9.65
C ALA A 93 -8.12 -7.55 8.92
N LEU A 94 -7.86 -7.52 7.62
CA LEU A 94 -7.71 -8.69 6.76
C LEU A 94 -6.26 -9.17 6.81
N PHE A 95 -6.05 -10.41 7.22
CA PHE A 95 -4.76 -11.08 7.17
C PHE A 95 -4.69 -12.01 5.96
N GLY A 96 -3.86 -11.66 4.98
CA GLY A 96 -3.63 -12.49 3.79
C GLY A 96 -2.82 -13.74 4.12
N THR A 97 -3.40 -14.92 3.94
CA THR A 97 -2.71 -16.21 4.21
C THR A 97 -2.07 -16.85 2.99
N LEU A 98 -2.23 -16.26 1.79
CA LEU A 98 -1.60 -16.76 0.57
C LEU A 98 -0.13 -16.34 0.48
N GLY A 99 0.74 -17.33 0.29
CA GLY A 99 2.18 -17.10 0.17
C GLY A 99 2.76 -16.44 1.42
N ARG A 100 3.63 -15.45 1.22
CA ARG A 100 4.27 -14.66 2.29
C ARG A 100 3.77 -13.21 2.32
N GLN A 101 2.50 -13.00 1.96
CA GLN A 101 1.92 -11.66 1.82
C GLN A 101 1.52 -11.05 3.18
N GLY A 102 0.94 -11.86 4.08
CA GLY A 102 0.54 -11.41 5.41
C GLY A 102 1.69 -11.30 6.40
N ASN A 103 1.55 -10.37 7.35
CA ASN A 103 2.47 -10.21 8.47
C ASN A 103 1.68 -10.10 9.80
N PRO A 104 1.76 -11.10 10.70
CA PRO A 104 1.00 -11.08 11.95
C PRO A 104 1.33 -9.90 12.88
N ARG A 105 2.59 -9.44 12.87
CA ARG A 105 2.99 -8.27 13.66
C ARG A 105 2.33 -7.00 13.12
N LEU A 106 2.28 -6.87 11.80
CA LEU A 106 1.67 -5.73 11.14
C LEU A 106 0.14 -5.73 11.31
N VAL A 107 -0.52 -6.91 11.30
CA VAL A 107 -1.94 -7.00 11.64
C VAL A 107 -2.20 -6.52 13.07
N LYS A 108 -1.39 -6.98 14.03
CA LYS A 108 -1.51 -6.53 15.42
C LYS A 108 -1.35 -5.00 15.52
N HIS A 109 -0.34 -4.45 14.86
CA HIS A 109 -0.12 -3.00 14.79
C HIS A 109 -1.31 -2.26 14.17
N VAL A 110 -1.86 -2.75 13.05
CA VAL A 110 -3.08 -2.19 12.43
C VAL A 110 -4.27 -2.23 13.38
N VAL A 111 -4.47 -3.34 14.10
CA VAL A 111 -5.55 -3.46 15.10
C VAL A 111 -5.35 -2.43 16.21
N GLU A 112 -4.14 -2.29 16.74
CA GLU A 112 -3.81 -1.27 17.75
C GLU A 112 -4.17 0.13 17.24
N ARG A 113 -3.77 0.50 16.01
CA ARG A 113 -4.15 1.79 15.40
C ARG A 113 -5.65 1.97 15.24
N ILE A 114 -6.38 0.92 14.88
CA ILE A 114 -7.84 1.01 14.75
C ILE A 114 -8.48 1.17 16.12
N GLU A 115 -7.95 0.57 17.19
CA GLU A 115 -8.58 0.54 18.51
C GLU A 115 -8.08 1.63 19.47
N GLU A 116 -7.29 2.60 19.02
CA GLU A 116 -6.79 3.73 19.84
C GLU A 116 -7.89 4.62 20.45
N GLU A 117 -9.11 4.60 19.91
CA GLU A 117 -10.23 5.44 20.35
C GLU A 117 -11.51 4.62 20.56
N SER A 118 -12.61 4.98 19.91
CA SER A 118 -13.93 4.40 20.10
C SER A 118 -14.26 3.22 19.17
N SER A 119 -13.51 3.06 18.08
CA SER A 119 -13.73 2.01 17.08
C SER A 119 -13.18 0.66 17.49
N ARG A 120 -13.71 -0.39 16.87
CA ARG A 120 -13.36 -1.78 17.16
C ARG A 120 -12.87 -2.49 15.91
N ALA A 121 -11.87 -3.33 16.07
CA ALA A 121 -11.37 -4.16 14.98
C ALA A 121 -11.70 -5.64 15.22
N ARG A 122 -12.00 -6.36 14.15
CA ARG A 122 -11.93 -7.82 14.13
C ARG A 122 -10.96 -8.30 13.06
N VAL A 123 -10.21 -9.35 13.38
CA VAL A 123 -9.25 -9.94 12.43
C VAL A 123 -9.94 -11.04 11.63
N VAL A 124 -9.77 -11.03 10.31
CA VAL A 124 -10.25 -12.08 9.42
C VAL A 124 -9.09 -12.60 8.59
N LEU A 125 -8.87 -13.91 8.63
CA LEU A 125 -7.85 -14.59 7.83
C LEU A 125 -8.46 -15.03 6.52
N MET A 126 -7.79 -14.73 5.40
CA MET A 126 -8.29 -15.07 4.08
C MET A 126 -7.13 -15.35 3.13
N ALA A 127 -7.20 -16.47 2.39
CA ALA A 127 -6.18 -16.78 1.38
C ALA A 127 -6.29 -15.81 0.20
N GLU A 128 -7.50 -15.61 -0.30
CA GLU A 128 -7.75 -14.77 -1.47
C GLU A 128 -8.81 -13.73 -1.16
N LEU A 129 -8.40 -12.46 -1.19
CA LEU A 129 -9.24 -11.30 -0.98
C LEU A 129 -9.94 -10.94 -2.29
N ARG A 130 -11.26 -10.75 -2.23
CA ARG A 130 -12.10 -10.35 -3.37
C ARG A 130 -13.22 -9.42 -2.91
N PRO A 131 -13.62 -8.41 -3.70
CA PRO A 131 -14.61 -7.41 -3.27
C PRO A 131 -15.91 -7.99 -2.72
N ASP A 132 -16.46 -9.02 -3.37
CA ASP A 132 -17.67 -9.73 -2.95
C ASP A 132 -17.55 -10.36 -1.55
N ARG A 133 -16.41 -10.98 -1.26
CA ARG A 133 -16.11 -11.57 0.06
C ARG A 133 -15.95 -10.51 1.13
N LEU A 134 -15.30 -9.39 0.81
CA LEU A 134 -15.16 -8.28 1.75
C LEU A 134 -16.54 -7.70 2.08
N LYS A 135 -17.38 -7.41 1.08
CA LYS A 135 -18.75 -6.90 1.28
C LYS A 135 -19.56 -7.76 2.24
N ALA A 136 -19.49 -9.08 2.08
CA ALA A 136 -20.22 -10.04 2.93
C ALA A 136 -19.81 -9.99 4.43
N LEU A 137 -18.65 -9.43 4.75
CA LEU A 137 -18.19 -9.26 6.13
C LEU A 137 -18.92 -8.10 6.85
N GLY A 138 -19.47 -7.11 6.13
CA GLY A 138 -20.24 -6.01 6.73
C GLY A 138 -19.47 -5.22 7.81
N ALA A 139 -18.47 -4.45 7.41
CA ALA A 139 -17.74 -3.52 8.28
C ALA A 139 -17.73 -2.11 7.69
N ASP A 140 -17.57 -1.10 8.55
CA ASP A 140 -17.53 0.30 8.11
C ASP A 140 -16.23 0.64 7.38
N VAL A 141 -15.13 -0.05 7.74
CA VAL A 141 -13.79 0.11 7.16
C VAL A 141 -13.09 -1.26 7.02
N TYR A 142 -12.39 -1.46 5.93
CA TYR A 142 -11.50 -2.62 5.74
C TYR A 142 -10.05 -2.16 5.70
N VAL A 143 -9.17 -2.92 6.33
CA VAL A 143 -7.71 -2.72 6.21
C VAL A 143 -7.09 -4.04 5.84
N GLN A 144 -6.34 -4.09 4.73
CA GLN A 144 -5.66 -5.31 4.33
C GLN A 144 -4.17 -5.31 4.69
N VAL A 145 -3.74 -6.44 5.26
CA VAL A 145 -2.34 -6.83 5.44
C VAL A 145 -2.12 -8.06 4.57
N ALA A 146 -2.09 -7.82 3.26
CA ALA A 146 -1.89 -8.81 2.21
C ALA A 146 -1.02 -8.19 1.11
N CYS A 147 -1.52 -8.10 -0.13
CA CYS A 147 -0.87 -7.37 -1.21
C CYS A 147 -1.36 -5.90 -1.21
N PRO A 148 -0.46 -4.90 -1.02
CA PRO A 148 -0.85 -3.48 -1.02
C PRO A 148 -1.57 -3.00 -2.27
N ARG A 149 -1.31 -3.66 -3.40
CA ARG A 149 -1.93 -3.34 -4.69
C ARG A 149 -3.44 -3.58 -4.70
N LEU A 150 -3.98 -4.41 -3.81
CA LEU A 150 -5.43 -4.66 -3.74
C LEU A 150 -6.22 -3.40 -3.37
N SER A 151 -5.71 -2.60 -2.43
CA SER A 151 -6.33 -1.32 -2.07
C SER A 151 -6.24 -0.30 -3.20
N ILE A 152 -5.18 -0.35 -4.00
CA ILE A 152 -4.91 0.63 -5.07
C ILE A 152 -5.67 0.29 -6.35
N ASP A 153 -5.64 -0.97 -6.76
CA ASP A 153 -6.11 -1.39 -8.09
C ASP A 153 -7.63 -1.57 -8.13
N TRP A 154 -8.25 -2.04 -7.04
CA TRP A 154 -9.67 -2.34 -7.02
C TRP A 154 -10.37 -1.98 -5.71
N GLY A 155 -9.73 -1.22 -4.81
CA GLY A 155 -10.30 -0.90 -3.49
C GLY A 155 -11.72 -0.32 -3.53
N ASP A 156 -12.04 0.45 -4.57
CA ASP A 156 -13.35 1.08 -4.78
C ASP A 156 -14.44 0.05 -5.19
N GLU A 157 -14.06 -1.13 -5.66
CA GLU A 157 -15.00 -2.22 -5.99
C GLU A 157 -15.63 -2.86 -4.73
N VAL A 158 -15.04 -2.63 -3.54
CA VAL A 158 -15.59 -3.08 -2.25
C VAL A 158 -16.91 -2.36 -1.92
N GLY A 159 -17.27 -1.31 -2.66
CA GLY A 159 -18.50 -0.55 -2.51
C GLY A 159 -18.33 0.57 -1.50
N ASP A 160 -19.36 0.81 -0.68
CA ASP A 160 -19.38 1.98 0.20
C ASP A 160 -18.32 1.94 1.30
N ALA A 161 -17.69 0.79 1.60
CA ALA A 161 -16.70 0.68 2.67
C ALA A 161 -15.27 0.82 2.14
N PRO A 162 -14.47 1.78 2.63
CA PRO A 162 -13.10 1.97 2.15
C PRO A 162 -12.21 0.79 2.51
N LEU A 163 -11.39 0.36 1.56
CA LEU A 163 -10.31 -0.61 1.75
C LEU A 163 -8.96 0.11 1.81
N LEU A 164 -8.30 0.04 2.95
CA LEU A 164 -7.03 0.70 3.21
C LEU A 164 -5.83 -0.26 3.20
N THR A 165 -4.66 0.30 2.88
CA THR A 165 -3.35 -0.26 3.21
C THR A 165 -2.96 0.06 4.66
N PRO A 166 -1.93 -0.58 5.23
CA PRO A 166 -1.46 -0.24 6.57
C PRO A 166 -0.90 1.19 6.67
N TYR A 167 -0.27 1.70 5.60
CA TYR A 167 0.19 3.09 5.54
C TYR A 167 -0.98 4.07 5.66
N GLU A 168 -2.06 3.79 4.96
CA GLU A 168 -3.25 4.64 4.94
C GLU A 168 -3.96 4.67 6.29
N VAL A 169 -3.87 3.62 7.10
CA VAL A 169 -4.35 3.64 8.49
C VAL A 169 -3.54 4.60 9.36
N GLU A 170 -2.22 4.63 9.21
CA GLU A 170 -1.37 5.61 9.91
C GLU A 170 -1.76 7.05 9.57
N VAL A 171 -2.09 7.29 8.30
CA VAL A 171 -2.57 8.60 7.84
C VAL A 171 -3.97 8.87 8.39
N ALA A 172 -4.90 7.92 8.31
CA ALA A 172 -6.26 8.07 8.81
C ALA A 172 -6.26 8.42 10.31
N ARG A 173 -5.36 7.83 11.09
CA ARG A 173 -5.18 8.09 12.52
C ARG A 173 -4.25 9.24 12.89
N GLY A 174 -3.69 9.94 11.89
CA GLY A 174 -2.87 11.13 12.12
C GLY A 174 -1.47 10.87 12.67
N HIS A 175 -0.98 9.62 12.65
CA HIS A 175 0.40 9.29 13.06
C HIS A 175 1.44 9.65 12.00
N VAL A 176 1.01 9.74 10.73
CA VAL A 176 1.88 10.05 9.59
C VAL A 176 1.20 11.10 8.72
N ASN A 177 1.99 12.07 8.26
CA ASN A 177 1.53 13.08 7.32
C ASN A 177 1.09 12.42 6.00
N ALA A 178 -0.11 12.80 5.57
CA ALA A 178 -0.68 12.40 4.30
C ALA A 178 0.21 12.83 3.12
N TRP A 179 0.19 12.07 2.02
CA TRP A 179 0.97 12.44 0.82
C TRP A 179 0.46 13.71 0.13
N TRP A 180 -0.75 14.16 0.47
CA TRP A 180 -1.37 15.41 0.00
C TRP A 180 -1.34 16.55 1.04
N GLY A 181 -0.58 16.39 2.13
CA GLY A 181 -0.46 17.41 3.17
C GLY A 181 0.36 18.64 2.76
N GLU A 182 0.73 19.48 3.74
CA GLU A 182 1.47 20.74 3.53
C GLU A 182 2.82 20.57 2.82
N SER A 183 3.43 19.39 2.93
CA SER A 183 4.60 18.97 2.15
C SER A 183 4.22 17.78 1.28
N PRO A 184 3.66 18.02 0.07
CA PRO A 184 3.24 16.96 -0.82
C PRO A 184 4.40 16.05 -1.19
N ARG A 185 4.16 14.73 -1.16
CA ARG A 185 5.14 13.71 -1.51
C ARG A 185 4.54 12.65 -2.42
N ALA A 186 5.39 11.82 -2.99
CA ALA A 186 4.94 10.64 -3.72
C ALA A 186 4.16 9.70 -2.79
N TYR A 187 3.21 8.95 -3.36
CA TYR A 187 2.54 7.87 -2.63
C TYR A 187 3.60 6.78 -2.35
N PRO A 188 3.75 6.33 -1.09
CA PRO A 188 4.81 5.40 -0.74
C PRO A 188 4.58 4.03 -1.37
N MET A 189 5.60 3.53 -2.06
CA MET A 189 5.69 2.16 -2.56
C MET A 189 6.84 1.48 -1.84
N ASP A 190 6.72 1.31 -0.54
CA ASP A 190 7.82 0.86 0.33
C ASP A 190 7.43 -0.35 1.19
N TYR A 191 6.37 -1.08 0.87
CA TYR A 191 5.78 -2.07 1.77
C TYR A 191 6.76 -3.15 2.26
N TYR A 192 7.67 -3.61 1.39
CA TYR A 192 8.75 -4.54 1.79
C TYR A 192 10.12 -3.88 1.97
N ALA A 193 10.20 -2.55 1.86
CA ALA A 193 11.45 -1.83 2.07
C ALA A 193 11.89 -1.93 3.54
N LYS A 194 13.19 -2.08 3.77
CA LYS A 194 13.79 -2.24 5.11
C LYS A 194 13.64 -0.96 5.95
N ASP A 195 13.62 0.18 5.29
CA ASP A 195 13.52 1.53 5.83
C ASP A 195 12.09 2.10 5.75
N ALA A 196 11.10 1.27 5.41
CA ALA A 196 9.71 1.65 5.48
C ALA A 196 9.31 2.03 6.92
N GLY A 197 8.28 2.86 7.05
CA GLY A 197 7.73 3.23 8.34
C GLY A 197 7.07 2.05 9.09
N PRO A 198 6.32 2.32 10.18
CA PRO A 198 5.65 1.28 10.97
C PRO A 198 4.62 0.45 10.18
N TRP A 199 4.23 0.92 8.99
CA TRP A 199 3.34 0.20 8.06
C TRP A 199 4.04 -0.86 7.19
N GLY A 200 5.38 -0.87 7.16
CA GLY A 200 6.14 -1.78 6.32
C GLY A 200 6.13 -3.21 6.86
N SER A 201 5.95 -4.19 5.98
CA SER A 201 6.00 -5.61 6.35
C SER A 201 7.42 -6.07 6.71
N SER A 202 8.45 -5.37 6.26
CA SER A 202 9.86 -5.66 6.61
C SER A 202 10.35 -4.86 7.82
N SER A 203 9.56 -3.89 8.28
CA SER A 203 9.95 -2.98 9.34
C SER A 203 9.95 -3.70 10.69
N ALA A 204 11.06 -3.58 11.41
CA ALA A 204 11.12 -4.06 12.78
C ALA A 204 10.32 -3.10 13.67
N VAL A 205 9.07 -3.44 13.99
CA VAL A 205 8.38 -2.81 15.13
C VAL A 205 9.22 -3.13 16.37
N LYS A 206 9.88 -2.11 16.93
CA LYS A 206 10.60 -2.25 18.20
C LYS A 206 9.58 -2.42 19.32
N GLY A 207 9.45 -3.64 19.83
CA GLY A 207 8.84 -3.90 21.14
C GLY A 207 7.58 -4.76 21.10
N GLY A 208 7.55 -5.76 21.99
CA GLY A 208 6.41 -6.62 22.25
C GLY A 208 6.67 -8.08 21.92
N ARG A 209 6.98 -8.88 22.95
CA ARG A 209 6.98 -10.35 22.85
C ARG A 209 5.65 -10.80 22.24
N LEU A 210 5.73 -11.63 21.21
CA LEU A 210 4.59 -12.35 20.65
C LEU A 210 4.12 -13.34 21.73
N ASN A 211 3.00 -13.05 22.39
CA ASN A 211 2.19 -14.12 22.96
C ASN A 211 1.38 -14.68 21.81
N ALA A 212 1.60 -15.96 21.51
CA ALA A 212 0.79 -16.70 20.55
C ALA A 212 -0.69 -16.65 20.98
N PHE A 213 -1.58 -16.55 20.00
CA PHE A 213 -3.01 -16.80 20.15
C PHE A 213 -3.25 -18.21 20.69
#